data_AF-A0AAW5ZV72-F1
#
_entry.id   AF-A0AAW5ZV72-F1
#
_cell.length_a   1.000
_cell.length_b   1.000
_cell.length_c   1.000
_cell.angle_alpha   90.00
_cell.angle_beta   90.00
_cell.angle_gamma   90.00
#
_symmetry.space_group_name_H-M   'P 1'
#
loop_
_entity.id
_entity.type
_entity.pdbx_description
1 polymer ?
#
loop_
_entity_poly.entity_id
_entity_poly.type
_entity_poly.pdbx_seq_one_letter_code
_entity_poly.pdbx_strand_id
1 'polypeptide(L)'
;MSTYRYTIDPRPTELGGGGRLKLFEDDQEVGGRVFPADGDADPHAGMAWFNGLSESDRAHWLAEAHSARPVDAWAAHLREEAYQEARSTAEAWLVGGTGLQR
;
A
#
# COMPACT_ATOMS: atom_id res chain seq x y z
N MET A 1 24.47 -5.71 -18.11
CA MET A 1 23.78 -4.76 -17.22
C MET A 1 22.55 -5.50 -16.77
N SER A 2 22.43 -5.83 -15.48
CA SER A 2 21.20 -6.45 -14.97
C SER A 2 20.06 -5.45 -15.05
N THR A 3 18.86 -5.92 -15.38
CA THR A 3 17.65 -5.12 -15.42
C THR A 3 16.86 -5.35 -14.14
N TYR A 4 16.58 -4.26 -13.41
CA TYR A 4 15.73 -4.30 -12.23
C TYR A 4 14.29 -3.90 -12.56
N ARG A 5 13.33 -4.67 -12.08
CA ARG A 5 11.89 -4.36 -12.15
C ARG A 5 11.20 -4.70 -10.83
N TYR A 6 10.01 -4.15 -10.58
CA TYR A 6 9.21 -4.51 -9.41
C TYR A 6 7.75 -4.72 -9.75
N THR A 7 7.04 -5.44 -8.88
CA THR A 7 5.57 -5.55 -8.89
C THR A 7 5.02 -5.24 -7.50
N ILE A 8 3.82 -4.67 -7.43
CA ILE A 8 3.06 -4.48 -6.20
C ILE A 8 1.76 -5.24 -6.39
N ASP A 9 1.69 -6.43 -5.79
CA ASP A 9 0.51 -7.29 -5.90
C ASP A 9 -0.47 -6.95 -4.76
N PRO A 10 -1.76 -6.73 -5.03
CA PRO A 10 -2.74 -6.52 -3.98
C PRO A 10 -2.82 -7.76 -3.08
N ARG A 11 -2.92 -7.54 -1.77
CA ARG A 11 -2.97 -8.61 -0.78
C ARG A 11 -4.41 -8.81 -0.31
N PRO A 12 -4.91 -10.06 -0.24
CA PRO A 12 -6.26 -10.35 0.25
C PRO A 12 -6.54 -9.71 1.61
N THR A 13 -7.76 -9.25 1.82
CA THR A 13 -8.22 -8.66 3.09
C THR A 13 -8.07 -9.64 4.25
N GLU A 14 -8.30 -10.93 4.01
CA GLU A 14 -8.13 -12.03 4.98
C GLU A 14 -6.71 -12.15 5.55
N LEU A 15 -5.71 -11.62 4.83
CA LEU A 15 -4.33 -11.59 5.28
C LEU A 15 -3.98 -10.24 5.93
N GLY A 16 -4.91 -9.31 6.06
CA GLY A 16 -4.67 -7.94 6.55
C GLY A 16 -4.45 -6.93 5.42
N GLY A 17 -4.90 -7.25 4.20
CA GLY A 17 -4.95 -6.33 3.07
C GLY A 17 -3.60 -5.75 2.64
N GLY A 18 -3.69 -4.66 1.89
CA GLY A 18 -2.56 -3.84 1.45
C GLY A 18 -1.86 -4.41 0.21
N GLY A 19 -0.53 -4.32 0.19
CA GLY A 19 0.28 -4.69 -0.97
C GLY A 19 1.49 -5.57 -0.62
N ARG A 20 1.88 -6.42 -1.56
CA ARG A 20 3.17 -7.12 -1.54
C ARG A 20 4.06 -6.59 -2.65
N LEU A 21 5.12 -5.91 -2.27
CA LEU A 21 6.21 -5.52 -3.17
C LEU A 21 7.12 -6.71 -3.43
N LYS A 22 7.43 -6.96 -4.70
CA LYS A 22 8.48 -7.89 -5.15
C LYS A 22 9.45 -7.15 -6.05
N LEU A 23 10.75 -7.36 -5.83
CA LEU A 23 11.84 -6.85 -6.65
C LEU A 23 12.44 -8.00 -7.45
N PHE A 24 12.73 -7.74 -8.72
CA PHE A 24 13.32 -8.69 -9.64
C PHE A 24 14.63 -8.14 -10.22
N GLU A 25 15.63 -9.00 -10.36
CA GLU A 25 16.85 -8.79 -11.14
C GLU A 25 16.87 -9.84 -12.26
N ASP A 26 16.90 -9.41 -13.52
CA ASP A 26 16.88 -10.31 -14.68
C ASP A 26 15.80 -11.40 -14.57
N ASP A 27 14.59 -10.96 -14.22
CA ASP A 27 13.38 -11.77 -13.99
C ASP A 27 13.39 -12.71 -12.78
N GLN A 28 14.47 -12.76 -12.00
CA GLN A 28 14.53 -13.51 -10.75
C GLN A 28 14.12 -12.63 -9.57
N GLU A 29 13.17 -13.09 -8.74
CA GLU A 29 12.80 -12.39 -7.49
C GLU A 29 14.01 -12.37 -6.55
N VAL A 30 14.49 -11.18 -6.21
CA VAL A 30 15.66 -10.95 -5.35
C VAL A 30 15.30 -10.33 -4.00
N GLY A 31 14.05 -9.90 -3.82
CA GLY A 31 13.59 -9.33 -2.57
C GLY A 31 12.12 -8.92 -2.59
N GLY A 32 11.61 -8.51 -1.44
CA GLY A 32 10.25 -8.04 -1.30
C GLY A 32 9.92 -7.55 0.10
N ARG A 33 8.79 -6.85 0.23
CA ARG A 33 8.25 -6.33 1.49
C ARG A 33 6.72 -6.35 1.44
N VAL A 34 6.09 -6.56 2.60
CA VAL A 34 4.63 -6.49 2.77
C VAL A 34 4.27 -5.17 3.43
N PHE A 35 3.21 -4.55 2.93
CA PHE A 35 2.64 -3.30 3.43
C PHE A 35 1.17 -3.60 3.79
N PRO A 36 0.85 -3.82 5.07
CA PRO A 36 -0.50 -4.15 5.50
C PRO A 36 -1.44 -2.94 5.40
N ALA A 37 -2.73 -3.20 5.20
CA ALA A 37 -3.78 -2.18 5.17
C ALA A 37 -5.07 -2.69 5.83
N ASP A 38 -4.91 -3.30 7.00
CA ASP A 38 -6.01 -3.90 7.74
C ASP A 38 -6.80 -2.81 8.48
N GLY A 39 -7.97 -2.47 7.94
CA GLY A 39 -8.88 -1.49 8.54
C GLY A 39 -9.49 -1.95 9.87
N ASP A 40 -9.47 -3.25 10.16
CA ASP A 40 -10.01 -3.82 11.40
C ASP A 40 -8.95 -3.96 12.50
N ALA A 41 -7.66 -3.74 12.20
CA ALA A 41 -6.57 -3.85 13.18
C ALA A 41 -6.67 -2.80 14.30
N ASP A 42 -7.13 -1.58 13.97
CA ASP A 42 -7.45 -0.54 14.95
C ASP A 42 -8.72 0.24 14.52
N PRO A 43 -9.90 -0.22 14.96
CA PRO A 43 -11.17 0.44 14.63
C PRO A 43 -11.28 1.85 15.22
N HIS A 44 -10.62 2.13 16.35
CA HIS A 44 -10.67 3.44 16.98
C HIS A 44 -9.85 4.48 16.20
N ALA A 45 -8.68 4.10 15.70
CA ALA A 45 -7.87 4.94 14.82
C ALA A 45 -8.64 5.30 13.54
N GLY A 46 -9.27 4.32 12.89
CA GLY A 46 -10.08 4.57 11.69
C GLY A 46 -11.24 5.54 11.95
N MET A 47 -11.87 5.45 13.13
CA MET A 47 -13.00 6.32 13.47
C MET A 47 -12.56 7.73 13.83
N ALA A 48 -11.44 7.87 14.54
CA ALA A 48 -10.84 9.16 14.79
C ALA A 48 -10.42 9.84 13.48
N TRP A 49 -9.78 9.11 12.56
CA TRP A 49 -9.42 9.59 11.24
C TRP A 49 -10.65 10.05 10.45
N PHE A 50 -11.66 9.18 10.31
CA PHE A 50 -12.86 9.50 9.54
C PHE A 50 -13.60 10.72 10.10
N ASN A 51 -13.68 10.84 11.44
CA ASN A 51 -14.30 11.99 12.10
C ASN A 51 -13.47 13.28 11.97
N GLY A 52 -12.17 13.20 11.71
CA GLY A 52 -11.31 14.35 11.43
C GLY A 52 -11.38 14.88 10.00
N LEU A 53 -11.87 14.07 9.06
CA LEU A 53 -11.99 14.46 7.65
C LEU A 53 -13.06 15.51 7.39
N SER A 54 -12.85 16.30 6.32
CA SER A 54 -13.89 17.14 5.72
C SER A 54 -15.01 16.29 5.11
N GLU A 55 -16.18 16.89 4.86
CA GLU A 55 -17.29 16.17 4.21
C GLU A 55 -16.91 15.67 2.80
N SER A 56 -16.15 16.47 2.04
CA SER A 56 -15.67 16.08 0.71
C SER A 56 -14.69 14.91 0.77
N ASP A 57 -13.79 14.89 1.75
CA ASP A 57 -12.83 13.78 1.89
C ASP A 57 -13.53 12.51 2.35
N ARG A 58 -14.50 12.61 3.26
CA ARG A 58 -15.34 11.46 3.64
C ARG A 58 -16.08 10.90 2.42
N ALA A 59 -16.70 11.77 1.62
CA ALA A 59 -17.42 11.34 0.41
C ALA A 59 -16.49 10.65 -0.59
N HIS A 60 -15.28 11.17 -0.79
CA HIS A 60 -14.27 10.55 -1.63
C HIS A 60 -13.92 9.13 -1.15
N TRP A 61 -13.57 8.96 0.13
CA TRP A 61 -13.15 7.65 0.64
C TRP A 61 -14.28 6.62 0.72
N LEU A 62 -15.52 7.07 0.98
CA LEU A 62 -16.70 6.20 0.89
C LEU A 62 -16.95 5.73 -0.55
N ALA A 63 -16.72 6.61 -1.54
CA ALA A 63 -16.84 6.25 -2.96
C ALA A 63 -15.74 5.27 -3.39
N GLU A 64 -14.48 5.50 -3.01
CA GLU A 64 -13.35 4.59 -3.26
C GLU A 64 -13.55 3.21 -2.60
N ALA A 65 -14.16 3.20 -1.41
CA ALA A 65 -14.51 1.96 -0.72
C ALA A 65 -15.74 1.24 -1.31
N HIS A 66 -16.50 1.90 -2.19
CA HIS A 66 -17.83 1.47 -2.63
C HIS A 66 -18.76 1.12 -1.46
N SER A 67 -18.69 1.90 -0.37
CA SER A 67 -19.38 1.60 0.89
C SER A 67 -19.81 2.87 1.61
N ALA A 68 -20.89 2.77 2.40
CA ALA A 68 -21.34 3.82 3.31
C ALA A 68 -20.72 3.69 4.71
N ARG A 69 -19.85 2.69 4.95
CA ARG A 69 -19.29 2.40 6.27
C ARG A 69 -17.94 3.12 6.45
N PRO A 70 -17.74 3.90 7.54
CA PRO A 70 -16.46 4.55 7.84
C PRO A 70 -15.25 3.61 7.91
N VAL A 71 -15.43 2.38 8.40
CA VAL A 71 -14.36 1.38 8.47
C VAL A 71 -13.88 0.93 7.08
N ASP A 72 -14.80 0.85 6.11
CA ASP A 72 -14.44 0.48 4.73
C ASP A 72 -13.69 1.64 4.04
N ALA A 73 -14.07 2.90 4.34
CA ALA A 73 -13.34 4.09 3.92
C ALA A 73 -11.92 4.14 4.52
N TRP A 74 -11.76 3.78 5.80
CA TRP A 74 -10.46 3.66 6.44
C TRP A 74 -9.59 2.57 5.78
N ALA A 75 -10.15 1.39 5.50
CA ALA A 75 -9.45 0.34 4.77
C ALA A 75 -9.06 0.77 3.34
N ALA A 76 -9.87 1.60 2.67
CA ALA A 76 -9.51 2.18 1.37
C ALA A 76 -8.32 3.13 1.48
N HIS A 77 -8.32 4.02 2.47
CA HIS A 77 -7.22 4.93 2.73
C HIS A 77 -5.91 4.19 3.05
N LEU A 78 -5.94 3.22 3.95
CA LEU A 78 -4.77 2.41 4.27
C LEU A 78 -4.22 1.66 3.05
N ARG A 79 -5.08 1.21 2.13
CA ARG A 79 -4.64 0.55 0.88
C ARG A 79 -3.88 1.52 -0.03
N GLU A 80 -4.34 2.75 -0.12
CA GLU A 80 -3.63 3.78 -0.87
C GLU A 80 -2.29 4.12 -0.20
N GLU A 81 -2.25 4.35 1.11
CA GLU A 81 -1.01 4.60 1.85
C GLU A 81 0.00 3.45 1.66
N ALA A 82 -0.45 2.20 1.83
CA ALA A 82 0.38 1.01 1.63
C ALA A 82 0.93 0.92 0.19
N TYR A 83 0.14 1.29 -0.82
CA TYR A 83 0.58 1.33 -2.21
C TYR A 83 1.64 2.42 -2.44
N GLN A 84 1.43 3.62 -1.91
CA GLN A 84 2.40 4.71 -2.03
C GLN A 84 3.72 4.38 -1.31
N GLU A 85 3.66 3.78 -0.13
CA GLU A 85 4.85 3.33 0.61
C GLU A 85 5.59 2.21 -0.13
N ALA A 86 4.85 1.24 -0.68
CA ALA A 86 5.42 0.17 -1.51
C ALA A 86 6.12 0.74 -2.74
N ARG A 87 5.49 1.69 -3.43
CA ARG A 87 6.06 2.36 -4.60
C ARG A 87 7.32 3.14 -4.25
N SER A 88 7.27 3.96 -3.20
CA SER A 88 8.44 4.74 -2.75
C SER A 88 9.60 3.83 -2.36
N THR A 89 9.32 2.73 -1.65
CA THR A 89 10.31 1.71 -1.31
C THR A 89 10.93 1.09 -2.56
N ALA A 90 10.11 0.74 -3.56
CA ALA A 90 10.58 0.17 -4.81
C ALA A 90 11.46 1.14 -5.60
N GLU A 91 11.06 2.40 -5.71
CA GLU A 91 11.83 3.46 -6.37
C GLU A 91 13.17 3.69 -5.67
N ALA A 92 13.20 3.68 -4.33
CA ALA A 92 14.43 3.75 -3.55
C ALA A 92 15.37 2.56 -3.83
N TRP A 93 14.83 1.35 -3.95
CA TRP A 93 15.61 0.17 -4.32
C TRP A 93 16.18 0.26 -5.73
N LEU A 94 15.44 0.82 -6.69
CA LEU A 94 15.93 1.02 -8.06
C LEU A 94 17.06 2.06 -8.12
N VAL A 95 16.96 3.16 -7.35
CA VAL A 95 18.03 4.17 -7.27
C VAL A 95 19.25 3.62 -6.54
N GLY A 96 19.06 2.84 -5.47
CA GLY A 96 20.16 2.20 -4.74
C GLY A 96 20.83 1.06 -5.50
N GLY A 97 20.06 0.27 -6.25
CA GLY A 97 20.52 -0.89 -7.04
C GLY A 97 21.18 -0.52 -8.37
N THR A 98 20.88 0.65 -8.93
CA THR A 98 21.60 1.19 -10.11
C THR A 98 23.00 1.72 -9.77
N GLY A 99 23.39 1.73 -8.48
CA GLY A 99 24.70 2.17 -7.98
C GLY A 99 25.67 1.07 -7.55
N LEU A 100 25.35 -0.22 -7.68
CA LEU A 100 26.26 -1.32 -7.32
C LEU A 100 27.01 -1.87 -8.54
N GLN A 101 27.98 -1.09 -9.01
CA GLN A 101 29.29 -1.68 -9.27
C GLN A 101 30.03 -1.72 -7.93
N ARG A 102 30.02 -2.85 -7.23
CA ARG A 102 31.15 -3.36 -6.42
C ARG A 102 31.04 -4.86 -6.26
#